data_AF-A0A2D7ZRY8-F1
#
_entry.id   AF-A0A2D7ZRY8-F1
#
_cell.length_a   1.000
_cell.length_b   1.000
_cell.length_c   1.000
_cell.angle_alpha   90.00
_cell.angle_beta   90.00
_cell.angle_gamma   90.00
#
_symmetry.space_group_name_H-M   'P 1'
#
loop_
_entity.id
_entity.type
_entity.pdbx_description
1 polymer ?
#
loop_
_entity_poly.entity_id
_entity_poly.type
_entity_poly.pdbx_seq_one_letter_code
_entity_poly.pdbx_strand_id
1 'polypeptide(L)'
;MVVVSKSDLAGEKTVAKSAYRQPVTPEGLKAIEAGTLTWLDDEMYNNLNTGVLEQYLEEKNLEESFEVSHWNTPKVFIGIGIGAIFSGVTAYIGLKLGLAISAAWYIAYLLGMALKWSPSEVNIATSATTGATHASTGFIFTFPAIFLLASQPAYALADGPLVNLEPGDAFTLAFIGIVASMFAGFLGVMYFIIFRRVWLVEDPLPLPGFEATLKMLDISSDVSTGAVEHARDSLKTIGVWTALTMVGLFLIEYPLIWVNDRKVALLDFLAESAHVGDFGLASFYSRGKIHQPSGTVNGESLGQTHWSEETAWNPFAYTYVGVALTPSMFAIGWFMKARVAFLVNLGTIVGWFFLVPLAVFMNVPIYDATQQSNIPIQEYASGGSAALQMIAFAKTVRTIAIGAIVGGGMFGLFKMWRTFADIFTDIGSAFKGDASQEYMEGKGWYEWPLKHIPIFMGVTFIAMIVIFSIGGFSPLSALVFASVLILTTFMLGAIAVRVMGETGIEPVSGTSFIVLLMLLGVFLNAQDLLQLDTEDAVLLGLVGTTVFGSAISMSGTVIGDYKNSLYIGNRPYHISKGNIMGVVPGAIIGAGVAIFLSIQLAEGRIQLIAPQANAFATFSVIFAEGQGDLML
;
A
#
# COMPACT_ATOMS: atom_id res chain seq x y z
N MET A 1 40.92 -38.26 25.73
CA MET A 1 41.04 -38.92 24.41
C MET A 1 39.74 -39.69 24.19
N VAL A 2 38.73 -39.02 23.63
CA VAL A 2 37.48 -39.63 23.20
C VAL A 2 37.43 -39.42 21.70
N VAL A 3 37.51 -40.51 20.96
CA VAL A 3 37.57 -40.53 19.51
C VAL A 3 36.15 -40.32 18.99
N VAL A 4 35.90 -39.15 18.42
CA VAL A 4 34.65 -38.86 17.71
C VAL A 4 34.67 -39.57 16.35
N SER A 5 33.63 -40.35 16.11
CA SER A 5 33.39 -41.10 14.87
C SER A 5 33.21 -40.15 13.68
N LYS A 6 33.75 -40.53 12.52
CA LYS A 6 33.63 -39.81 11.23
C LYS A 6 32.19 -39.70 10.68
N SER A 7 31.18 -40.16 11.41
CA SER A 7 29.77 -40.08 11.04
C SER A 7 29.07 -38.78 11.46
N ASP A 8 29.67 -37.97 12.33
CA ASP A 8 29.05 -36.74 12.86
C ASP A 8 29.31 -35.49 11.99
N LEU A 9 29.96 -35.66 10.82
CA LEU A 9 30.31 -34.57 9.89
C LEU A 9 29.35 -34.43 8.70
N ALA A 10 28.29 -35.24 8.61
CA ALA A 10 27.35 -35.24 7.49
C ALA A 10 26.07 -34.41 7.72
N GLY A 11 26.17 -33.37 8.55
CA GLY A 11 25.05 -32.50 8.90
C GLY A 11 25.48 -31.13 9.39
N GLU A 12 26.54 -30.55 8.81
CA GLU A 12 26.74 -29.11 8.94
C GLU A 12 25.51 -28.44 8.29
N LYS A 13 24.55 -28.01 9.11
CA LYS A 13 23.64 -26.92 8.75
C LYS A 13 24.55 -25.72 8.52
N THR A 14 25.09 -25.61 7.31
CA THR A 14 25.72 -24.38 6.83
C THR A 14 24.77 -23.24 7.17
N VAL A 15 25.30 -22.17 7.78
CA VAL A 15 24.51 -20.97 8.12
C VAL A 15 23.75 -20.59 6.86
N ALA A 16 22.42 -20.72 6.89
CA ALA A 16 21.60 -20.41 5.74
C ALA A 16 21.94 -18.98 5.31
N LYS A 17 22.49 -18.84 4.11
CA LYS A 17 22.79 -17.51 3.54
C LYS A 17 21.46 -16.84 3.28
N SER A 18 21.00 -16.03 4.23
CA SER A 18 19.95 -15.05 4.01
C SER A 18 20.47 -13.98 3.04
N ALA A 19 19.60 -13.52 2.15
CA ALA A 19 19.93 -12.41 1.26
C ALA A 19 19.98 -11.05 1.99
N TYR A 20 19.46 -10.98 3.22
CA TYR A 20 19.24 -9.71 3.94
C TYR A 20 20.14 -9.55 5.17
N ARG A 21 20.72 -10.64 5.67
CA ARG A 21 21.57 -10.58 6.87
C ARG A 21 22.82 -9.74 6.64
N GLN A 22 23.03 -8.79 7.54
CA GLN A 22 24.25 -8.01 7.63
C GLN A 22 25.29 -8.72 8.50
N PRO A 23 26.59 -8.47 8.30
CA PRO A 23 27.62 -8.97 9.19
C PRO A 23 27.48 -8.33 10.58
N VAL A 24 27.62 -9.14 11.62
CA VAL A 24 27.66 -8.68 13.02
C VAL A 24 28.98 -7.95 13.27
N THR A 25 28.93 -6.85 14.02
CA THR A 25 30.13 -6.13 14.49
C THR A 25 30.81 -6.85 15.66
N PRO A 26 32.15 -6.75 15.82
CA PRO A 26 32.85 -7.35 16.96
C PRO A 26 32.34 -6.86 18.32
N GLU A 27 32.07 -5.56 18.43
CA GLU A 27 31.56 -4.90 19.65
C GLU A 27 30.14 -5.38 19.97
N GLY A 28 29.26 -5.41 18.98
CA GLY A 28 27.90 -5.93 19.12
C GLY A 28 27.87 -7.40 19.54
N LEU A 29 28.69 -8.25 18.93
CA LEU A 29 28.79 -9.65 19.31
C LEU A 29 29.22 -9.81 20.77
N LYS A 30 30.24 -9.05 21.19
CA LYS A 30 30.71 -9.05 22.58
C LYS A 30 29.63 -8.59 23.56
N ALA A 31 28.86 -7.56 23.21
CA ALA A 31 27.77 -7.05 24.03
C ALA A 31 26.61 -8.05 24.15
N ILE A 32 26.30 -8.77 23.06
CA ILE A 32 25.31 -9.86 23.04
C ILE A 32 25.77 -11.01 23.95
N GLU A 33 27.02 -11.47 23.80
CA GLU A 33 27.59 -12.55 24.62
C GLU A 33 27.65 -12.19 26.12
N ALA A 34 27.92 -10.91 26.42
CA ALA A 34 27.95 -10.40 27.79
C ALA A 34 26.56 -10.12 28.37
N GLY A 35 25.50 -10.16 27.55
CA GLY A 35 24.13 -9.80 27.95
C GLY A 35 23.96 -8.33 28.32
N THR A 36 24.88 -7.46 27.91
CA THR A 36 24.90 -6.04 28.29
C THR A 36 24.13 -5.13 27.35
N LEU A 37 23.74 -5.65 26.17
CA LEU A 37 23.06 -4.86 25.16
C LEU A 37 21.62 -4.53 25.57
N THR A 38 21.25 -3.26 25.52
CA THR A 38 19.91 -2.75 25.85
C THR A 38 19.20 -2.22 24.61
N TRP A 39 17.88 -2.05 24.70
CA TRP A 39 17.11 -1.39 23.64
C TRP A 39 17.58 0.05 23.42
N LEU A 40 17.53 0.49 22.17
CA LEU A 40 17.94 1.84 21.74
C LEU A 40 19.41 2.20 22.03
N ASP A 41 20.28 1.20 22.27
CA ASP A 41 21.73 1.39 22.42
C ASP A 41 22.41 1.65 21.06
N ASP A 42 23.51 2.41 21.04
CA ASP A 42 24.29 2.69 19.82
C ASP A 42 24.79 1.40 19.13
N GLU A 43 25.19 0.38 19.91
CA GLU A 43 25.62 -0.90 19.37
C GLU A 43 24.45 -1.69 18.76
N MET A 44 23.22 -1.50 19.25
CA MET A 44 22.03 -2.08 18.63
C MET A 44 21.86 -1.54 17.20
N TYR A 45 22.04 -0.23 16.98
CA TYR A 45 21.92 0.39 15.65
C TYR A 45 22.95 -0.14 14.64
N ASN A 46 24.15 -0.44 15.10
CA ASN A 46 25.22 -0.97 14.23
C ASN A 46 25.00 -2.44 13.83
N ASN A 47 24.11 -3.15 14.52
CA ASN A 47 23.87 -4.59 14.33
C ASN A 47 22.44 -4.91 13.86
N LEU A 48 21.72 -3.92 13.34
CA LEU A 48 20.40 -4.13 12.74
C LEU A 48 20.47 -5.13 11.58
N ASN A 49 19.48 -6.02 11.51
CA ASN A 49 19.34 -7.01 10.46
C ASN A 49 20.49 -8.01 10.38
N THR A 50 21.10 -8.35 11.52
CA THR A 50 22.16 -9.38 11.58
C THR A 50 21.61 -10.80 11.78
N GLY A 51 20.35 -10.93 12.21
CA GLY A 51 19.72 -12.17 12.65
C GLY A 51 20.09 -12.56 14.08
N VAL A 52 21.35 -12.37 14.46
CA VAL A 52 21.83 -12.66 15.83
C VAL A 52 21.29 -11.63 16.82
N LEU A 53 21.30 -10.33 16.45
CA LEU A 53 20.70 -9.29 17.29
C LEU A 53 19.21 -9.54 17.51
N GLU A 54 18.47 -9.87 16.46
CA GLU A 54 17.03 -10.08 16.53
C GLU A 54 16.66 -11.31 17.38
N GLN A 55 17.46 -12.38 17.32
CA GLN A 55 17.33 -13.53 18.21
C GLN A 55 17.60 -13.15 19.67
N TYR A 56 18.67 -12.42 19.95
CA TYR A 56 18.99 -11.93 21.29
C TYR A 56 17.88 -11.04 21.87
N LEU A 57 17.37 -10.10 21.07
CA LEU A 57 16.29 -9.21 21.49
C LEU A 57 14.98 -9.98 21.73
N GLU A 58 14.69 -11.02 20.95
CA GLU A 58 13.50 -11.84 21.18
C GLU A 58 13.58 -12.59 22.51
N GLU A 59 14.73 -13.19 22.83
CA GLU A 59 14.96 -13.87 24.11
C GLU A 59 14.87 -12.88 25.28
N LYS A 60 15.50 -11.71 25.16
CA LYS A 60 15.41 -10.63 26.15
C LYS A 60 13.96 -10.17 26.35
N ASN A 61 13.20 -10.02 25.27
CA ASN A 61 11.81 -9.58 25.33
C ASN A 61 10.91 -10.62 26.02
N LEU A 62 11.15 -11.93 25.84
CA LEU A 62 10.40 -12.97 26.55
C LEU A 62 10.51 -12.82 28.07
N GLU A 63 11.65 -12.37 28.57
CA GLU A 63 11.90 -12.22 30.01
C GLU A 63 11.43 -10.86 30.55
N GLU A 64 11.84 -9.78 29.89
CA GLU A 64 11.78 -8.41 30.41
C GLU A 64 10.55 -7.60 29.91
N SER A 65 9.90 -8.00 28.82
CA SER A 65 8.81 -7.20 28.21
C SER A 65 7.58 -7.03 29.10
N PHE A 66 7.41 -7.86 30.13
CA PHE A 66 6.32 -7.71 31.10
C PHE A 66 6.52 -6.52 32.04
N GLU A 67 7.77 -6.08 32.21
CA GLU A 67 8.14 -4.92 33.02
C GLU A 67 8.17 -3.64 32.18
N VAL A 68 8.49 -3.74 30.89
CA VAL A 68 8.63 -2.58 29.98
C VAL A 68 7.33 -2.27 29.23
N SER A 69 6.56 -3.29 28.85
CA SER A 69 5.39 -3.13 28.00
C SER A 69 4.10 -2.96 28.80
N HIS A 70 3.60 -1.72 28.84
CA HIS A 70 2.39 -1.35 29.55
C HIS A 70 1.27 -0.91 28.63
N TRP A 71 0.11 -1.56 28.75
CA TRP A 71 -1.09 -1.18 28.02
C TRP A 71 -1.78 0.02 28.68
N ASN A 72 -2.08 1.04 27.89
CA ASN A 72 -2.81 2.22 28.33
C ASN A 72 -3.98 2.53 27.38
N THR A 73 -5.20 2.19 27.80
CA THR A 73 -6.40 2.31 26.97
C THR A 73 -6.69 3.75 26.50
N PRO A 74 -6.63 4.81 27.34
CA PRO A 74 -6.74 6.19 26.86
C PRO A 74 -5.76 6.56 25.75
N LYS A 75 -4.49 6.16 25.87
CA LYS A 75 -3.46 6.46 24.85
C LYS A 75 -3.74 5.73 23.54
N VAL A 76 -4.22 4.49 23.62
CA VAL A 76 -4.69 3.71 22.46
C VAL A 76 -5.87 4.41 21.78
N PHE A 77 -6.85 4.90 22.52
CA PHE A 77 -7.97 5.64 21.93
C PHE A 77 -7.53 6.95 21.25
N ILE A 78 -6.52 7.63 21.78
CA ILE A 78 -5.91 8.79 21.10
C ILE A 78 -5.27 8.34 19.77
N GLY A 79 -4.50 7.25 19.78
CA GLY A 79 -3.91 6.67 18.58
C GLY A 79 -4.97 6.29 17.52
N ILE A 80 -6.08 5.68 17.94
CA ILE A 80 -7.23 5.39 17.09
C ILE A 80 -7.83 6.67 16.51
N GLY A 81 -8.04 7.70 17.32
CA GLY A 81 -8.59 8.99 16.89
C GLY A 81 -7.72 9.64 15.82
N ILE A 82 -6.41 9.64 16.00
CA ILE A 82 -5.45 10.12 14.99
C ILE A 82 -5.56 9.28 13.72
N GLY A 83 -5.50 7.96 13.84
CA GLY A 83 -5.51 7.05 12.70
C GLY A 83 -6.81 7.13 11.89
N ALA A 84 -7.93 7.36 12.56
CA ALA A 84 -9.23 7.56 11.92
C ALA A 84 -9.34 8.90 11.18
N ILE A 85 -8.77 9.98 11.71
CA ILE A 85 -8.73 11.26 10.98
C ILE A 85 -7.81 11.14 9.76
N PHE A 86 -6.64 10.54 9.95
CA PHE A 86 -5.64 10.40 8.91
C PHE A 86 -5.94 9.28 7.90
N SER A 87 -6.87 8.36 8.17
CA SER A 87 -7.35 7.42 7.17
C SER A 87 -8.01 8.15 6.00
N GLY A 88 -8.78 9.22 6.28
CA GLY A 88 -9.35 10.09 5.26
C GLY A 88 -8.29 10.86 4.46
N VAL A 89 -7.24 11.36 5.12
CA VAL A 89 -6.09 11.99 4.45
C VAL A 89 -5.37 10.99 3.56
N THR A 90 -5.18 9.77 4.06
CA THR A 90 -4.55 8.67 3.32
C THR A 90 -5.39 8.28 2.09
N ALA A 91 -6.71 8.25 2.21
CA ALA A 91 -7.62 8.05 1.07
C ALA A 91 -7.48 9.13 0.01
N TYR A 92 -7.45 10.41 0.42
CA TYR A 92 -7.22 11.52 -0.50
C TYR A 92 -5.87 11.42 -1.22
N ILE A 93 -4.79 11.17 -0.47
CA ILE A 93 -3.44 11.02 -1.04
C ILE A 93 -3.38 9.83 -1.99
N GLY A 94 -4.00 8.70 -1.64
CA GLY A 94 -4.02 7.52 -2.49
C GLY A 94 -4.83 7.72 -3.77
N LEU A 95 -5.92 8.48 -3.75
CA LEU A 95 -6.61 8.90 -4.97
C LEU A 95 -5.79 9.92 -5.78
N LYS A 96 -5.01 10.80 -5.12
CA LYS A 96 -4.17 11.79 -5.80
C LYS A 96 -2.94 11.17 -6.47
N LEU A 97 -2.24 10.27 -5.77
CA LEU A 97 -0.92 9.73 -6.15
C LEU A 97 -0.96 8.29 -6.63
N GLY A 98 -1.99 7.52 -6.30
CA GLY A 98 -2.07 6.09 -6.63
C GLY A 98 -1.36 5.16 -5.65
N LEU A 99 -0.90 5.67 -4.50
CA LEU A 99 -0.32 4.88 -3.41
C LEU A 99 -0.84 5.36 -2.05
N ALA A 100 -1.10 4.43 -1.13
CA ALA A 100 -1.52 4.77 0.22
C ALA A 100 -0.29 5.15 1.07
N ILE A 101 -0.22 6.42 1.48
CA ILE A 101 0.84 6.92 2.38
C ILE A 101 0.16 7.39 3.67
N SER A 102 0.47 6.71 4.77
CA SER A 102 0.00 7.12 6.10
C SER A 102 0.97 8.11 6.72
N ALA A 103 0.48 9.32 7.03
CA ALA A 103 1.17 10.27 7.91
C ALA A 103 0.75 10.11 9.39
N ALA A 104 -0.20 9.21 9.65
CA ALA A 104 -0.86 9.09 10.94
C ALA A 104 0.11 8.67 12.05
N TRP A 105 0.97 7.69 11.76
CA TRP A 105 1.96 7.19 12.71
C TRP A 105 2.89 8.31 13.17
N TYR A 106 3.42 9.11 12.24
CA TYR A 106 4.31 10.23 12.54
C TYR A 106 3.67 11.25 13.51
N ILE A 107 2.39 11.55 13.32
CA ILE A 107 1.64 12.44 14.21
C ILE A 107 1.41 11.80 15.59
N ALA A 108 1.12 10.51 15.65
CA ALA A 108 1.02 9.78 16.91
C ALA A 108 2.35 9.80 17.69
N TYR A 109 3.49 9.64 17.01
CA TYR A 109 4.82 9.79 17.60
C TYR A 109 5.07 11.19 18.14
N LEU A 110 4.82 12.23 17.34
CA LEU A 110 5.01 13.62 17.76
C LEU A 110 4.13 13.99 18.97
N LEU A 111 2.87 13.56 18.96
CA LEU A 111 1.96 13.78 20.09
C LEU A 111 2.43 13.02 21.32
N GLY A 112 2.83 11.76 21.17
CA GLY A 112 3.37 10.94 22.25
C GLY A 112 4.58 11.60 22.90
N MET A 113 5.50 12.12 22.10
CA MET A 113 6.65 12.89 22.59
C MET A 113 6.22 14.18 23.29
N ALA A 114 5.32 14.97 22.71
CA ALA A 114 4.82 16.20 23.33
C ALA A 114 4.16 15.95 24.70
N LEU A 115 3.48 14.81 24.83
CA LEU A 115 2.83 14.35 26.06
C LEU A 115 3.76 13.52 26.96
N LYS A 116 5.04 13.40 26.62
CA LYS A 116 6.09 12.68 27.37
C LYS A 116 5.73 11.22 27.64
N TRP A 117 5.13 10.54 26.67
CA TRP A 117 4.87 9.11 26.77
C TRP A 117 6.17 8.31 26.61
N SER A 118 6.23 7.14 27.24
CA SER A 118 7.36 6.23 27.05
C SER A 118 7.38 5.68 25.61
N PRO A 119 8.55 5.30 25.05
CA PRO A 119 8.64 4.69 23.72
C PRO A 119 7.68 3.51 23.54
N SER A 120 7.54 2.71 24.59
CA SER A 120 6.61 1.57 24.67
C SER A 120 5.15 1.98 24.43
N GLU A 121 4.68 3.00 25.14
CA GLU A 121 3.31 3.51 25.02
C GLU A 121 3.07 4.20 23.67
N VAL A 122 4.07 4.93 23.15
CA VAL A 122 3.99 5.58 21.84
C VAL A 122 3.84 4.54 20.74
N ASN A 123 4.63 3.46 20.77
CA ASN A 123 4.54 2.40 19.77
C ASN A 123 3.19 1.66 19.85
N ILE A 124 2.67 1.36 21.05
CA ILE A 124 1.34 0.72 21.22
C ILE A 124 0.22 1.63 20.68
N ALA A 125 0.27 2.93 20.98
CA ALA A 125 -0.73 3.88 20.47
C ALA A 125 -0.64 3.99 18.94
N THR A 126 0.58 4.02 18.41
CA THR A 126 0.83 4.11 16.97
C THR A 126 0.39 2.85 16.24
N SER A 127 0.51 1.68 16.86
CA SER A 127 0.00 0.44 16.27
C SER A 127 -1.53 0.49 16.10
N ALA A 128 -2.24 1.07 17.07
CA ALA A 128 -3.68 1.32 16.92
C ALA A 128 -3.99 2.36 15.81
N THR A 129 -3.12 3.34 15.62
CA THR A 129 -3.16 4.26 14.47
C THR A 129 -2.99 3.49 13.14
N THR A 130 -2.03 2.58 13.05
CA THR A 130 -1.80 1.71 11.88
C THR A 130 -3.05 0.91 11.55
N GLY A 131 -3.65 0.25 12.54
CA GLY A 131 -4.92 -0.46 12.38
C GLY A 131 -6.03 0.42 11.83
N ALA A 132 -6.15 1.66 12.32
CA ALA A 132 -7.19 2.58 11.88
C ALA A 132 -6.95 3.14 10.45
N THR A 133 -5.69 3.34 10.05
CA THR A 133 -5.39 3.90 8.72
C THR A 133 -5.43 2.86 7.61
N HIS A 134 -4.96 1.62 7.87
CA HIS A 134 -4.75 0.63 6.82
C HIS A 134 -5.93 -0.35 6.63
N ALA A 135 -6.88 -0.40 7.58
CA ALA A 135 -8.08 -1.21 7.46
C ALA A 135 -9.02 -0.81 6.31
N SER A 136 -8.85 0.39 5.74
CA SER A 136 -9.64 0.88 4.60
C SER A 136 -8.81 1.06 3.32
N THR A 137 -7.55 0.62 3.27
CA THR A 137 -6.67 0.85 2.10
C THR A 137 -7.28 0.30 0.81
N GLY A 138 -7.97 -0.84 0.88
CA GLY A 138 -8.65 -1.42 -0.28
C GLY A 138 -9.68 -0.47 -0.92
N PHE A 139 -10.40 0.31 -0.10
CA PHE A 139 -11.41 1.27 -0.58
C PHE A 139 -10.83 2.37 -1.45
N ILE A 140 -9.54 2.66 -1.32
CA ILE A 140 -8.89 3.75 -2.06
C ILE A 140 -8.68 3.36 -3.54
N PHE A 141 -8.58 2.06 -3.83
CA PHE A 141 -8.16 1.57 -5.15
C PHE A 141 -9.32 1.08 -6.01
N THR A 142 -10.22 0.30 -5.44
CA THR A 142 -11.25 -0.46 -6.19
C THR A 142 -12.62 0.19 -6.10
N PHE A 143 -12.98 0.73 -4.94
CA PHE A 143 -14.30 1.32 -4.72
C PHE A 143 -14.60 2.53 -5.63
N PRO A 144 -13.65 3.45 -5.90
CA PRO A 144 -13.89 4.52 -6.86
C PRO A 144 -14.10 4.00 -8.28
N ALA A 145 -13.54 2.84 -8.64
CA ALA A 145 -13.76 2.25 -9.95
C ALA A 145 -15.25 1.92 -10.19
N ILE A 146 -15.98 1.49 -9.15
CA ILE A 146 -17.43 1.24 -9.23
C ILE A 146 -18.17 2.50 -9.69
N PHE A 147 -17.87 3.65 -9.08
CA PHE A 147 -18.50 4.91 -9.45
C PHE A 147 -18.03 5.44 -10.82
N LEU A 148 -16.76 5.21 -11.19
CA LEU A 148 -16.28 5.55 -12.53
C LEU A 148 -17.01 4.73 -13.60
N LEU A 149 -17.19 3.42 -13.40
CA LEU A 149 -17.92 2.53 -14.31
C LEU A 149 -19.40 2.92 -14.45
N ALA A 150 -19.98 3.51 -13.41
CA ALA A 150 -21.38 3.92 -13.42
C ALA A 150 -21.65 5.31 -14.04
N SER A 151 -20.65 6.18 -14.12
CA SER A 151 -20.88 7.60 -14.43
C SER A 151 -19.98 8.20 -15.49
N GLN A 152 -18.79 7.63 -15.73
CA GLN A 152 -17.81 8.23 -16.63
C GLN A 152 -17.96 7.71 -18.06
N PRO A 153 -18.16 8.60 -19.05
CA PRO A 153 -18.29 8.21 -20.46
C PRO A 153 -17.08 7.41 -20.99
N ALA A 154 -15.89 7.64 -20.42
CA ALA A 154 -14.66 6.94 -20.82
C ALA A 154 -14.67 5.42 -20.57
N TYR A 155 -15.64 4.94 -19.76
CA TYR A 155 -15.84 3.53 -19.43
C TYR A 155 -17.22 3.01 -19.88
N ALA A 156 -17.98 3.81 -20.63
CA ALA A 156 -19.27 3.39 -21.14
C ALA A 156 -19.10 2.34 -22.24
N LEU A 157 -19.99 1.36 -22.20
CA LEU A 157 -20.18 0.35 -23.23
C LEU A 157 -21.10 0.91 -24.33
N ALA A 158 -21.29 0.15 -25.40
CA ALA A 158 -22.21 0.53 -26.48
C ALA A 158 -23.66 0.71 -25.99
N ASP A 159 -24.08 -0.11 -25.02
CA ASP A 159 -25.46 -0.13 -24.50
C ASP A 159 -25.67 0.75 -23.25
N GLY A 160 -24.62 1.43 -22.75
CA GLY A 160 -24.68 2.26 -21.55
C GLY A 160 -23.53 2.01 -20.56
N PRO A 161 -23.63 2.46 -19.30
CA PRO A 161 -22.61 2.19 -18.29
C PRO A 161 -22.58 0.69 -17.92
N LEU A 162 -21.39 0.18 -17.57
CA LEU A 162 -21.20 -1.21 -17.13
C LEU A 162 -21.86 -1.49 -15.76
N VAL A 163 -22.05 -0.45 -14.95
CA VAL A 163 -22.65 -0.54 -13.61
C VAL A 163 -23.78 0.49 -13.52
N ASN A 164 -24.95 0.08 -13.06
CA ASN A 164 -26.12 0.92 -12.86
C ASN A 164 -26.40 1.03 -11.36
N LEU A 165 -25.94 2.11 -10.74
CA LEU A 165 -26.18 2.34 -9.31
C LEU A 165 -27.56 2.96 -9.08
N GLU A 166 -28.52 2.19 -8.57
CA GLU A 166 -29.80 2.71 -8.12
C GLU A 166 -29.68 3.47 -6.78
N PRO A 167 -30.68 4.32 -6.42
CA PRO A 167 -30.70 5.00 -5.14
C PRO A 167 -30.72 4.02 -3.95
N GLY A 168 -29.55 3.80 -3.34
CA GLY A 168 -29.38 2.91 -2.19
C GLY A 168 -28.25 1.90 -2.38
N ASP A 169 -27.90 1.55 -3.62
CA ASP A 169 -26.90 0.51 -3.91
C ASP A 169 -25.51 0.90 -3.43
N ALA A 170 -25.14 2.16 -3.62
CA ALA A 170 -23.89 2.70 -3.10
C ALA A 170 -23.79 2.52 -1.56
N PHE A 171 -24.91 2.66 -0.84
CA PHE A 171 -24.94 2.45 0.61
C PHE A 171 -24.87 0.97 0.98
N THR A 172 -25.55 0.10 0.22
CA THR A 172 -25.50 -1.36 0.40
C THR A 172 -24.09 -1.90 0.14
N LEU A 173 -23.46 -1.52 -0.98
CA LEU A 173 -22.08 -1.89 -1.32
C LEU A 173 -21.08 -1.34 -0.29
N ALA A 174 -21.30 -0.12 0.20
CA ALA A 174 -20.50 0.47 1.27
C ALA A 174 -20.63 -0.34 2.56
N PHE A 175 -21.85 -0.67 2.98
CA PHE A 175 -22.10 -1.47 4.18
C PHE A 175 -21.41 -2.83 4.08
N ILE A 176 -21.60 -3.57 2.99
CA ILE A 176 -20.95 -4.87 2.75
C ILE A 176 -19.44 -4.71 2.82
N GLY A 177 -18.88 -3.77 2.06
CA GLY A 177 -17.43 -3.56 1.98
C GLY A 177 -16.82 -3.18 3.34
N ILE A 178 -17.50 -2.34 4.13
CA ILE A 178 -16.99 -1.84 5.42
C ILE A 178 -16.94 -3.00 6.40
N VAL A 179 -18.06 -3.69 6.59
CA VAL A 179 -18.15 -4.77 7.55
C VAL A 179 -17.24 -5.92 7.13
N ALA A 180 -17.18 -6.24 5.84
CA ALA A 180 -16.28 -7.27 5.33
C ALA A 180 -14.80 -6.88 5.55
N SER A 181 -14.42 -5.62 5.28
CA SER A 181 -13.06 -5.12 5.51
C SER A 181 -12.67 -5.11 6.99
N MET A 182 -13.61 -4.98 7.93
CA MET A 182 -13.32 -5.14 9.36
C MET A 182 -12.84 -6.54 9.69
N PHE A 183 -13.58 -7.57 9.25
CA PHE A 183 -13.18 -8.97 9.46
C PHE A 183 -11.89 -9.31 8.71
N ALA A 184 -11.76 -8.83 7.47
CA ALA A 184 -10.59 -9.06 6.64
C ALA A 184 -9.33 -8.35 7.22
N GLY A 185 -9.50 -7.15 7.77
CA GLY A 185 -8.45 -6.42 8.48
C GLY A 185 -7.97 -7.15 9.74
N PHE A 186 -8.89 -7.71 10.55
CA PHE A 186 -8.52 -8.57 11.67
C PHE A 186 -7.72 -9.79 11.20
N LEU A 187 -8.18 -10.43 10.13
CA LEU A 187 -7.52 -11.59 9.55
C LEU A 187 -6.11 -11.26 9.06
N GLY A 188 -5.91 -10.08 8.45
CA GLY A 188 -4.59 -9.57 8.06
C GLY A 188 -3.62 -9.45 9.24
N VAL A 189 -4.09 -8.87 10.36
CA VAL A 189 -3.30 -8.81 11.62
C VAL A 189 -2.97 -10.21 12.13
N MET A 190 -3.95 -11.13 12.09
CA MET A 190 -3.76 -12.51 12.56
C MET A 190 -2.73 -13.28 11.73
N TYR A 191 -2.76 -13.13 10.41
CA TYR A 191 -1.81 -13.79 9.52
C TYR A 191 -0.38 -13.30 9.75
N PHE A 192 -0.19 -12.03 10.08
CA PHE A 192 1.15 -11.55 10.41
C PHE A 192 1.74 -12.24 11.65
N ILE A 193 0.93 -12.65 12.64
CA ILE A 193 1.43 -13.39 13.82
C ILE A 193 2.17 -14.67 13.40
N ILE A 194 1.65 -15.39 12.39
CA ILE A 194 2.28 -16.59 11.84
C ILE A 194 3.64 -16.27 11.23
N PHE A 195 3.70 -15.16 10.48
CA PHE A 195 4.88 -14.79 9.72
C PHE A 195 5.96 -14.06 10.53
N ARG A 196 5.58 -13.51 11.70
CA ARG A 196 6.41 -12.68 12.55
C ARG A 196 7.77 -13.33 12.86
N ARG A 197 7.76 -14.57 13.35
CA ARG A 197 9.00 -15.27 13.74
C ARG A 197 9.95 -15.45 12.55
N VAL A 198 9.39 -15.83 11.40
CA VAL A 198 10.17 -16.06 10.17
C VAL A 198 10.83 -14.76 9.70
N TRP A 199 10.10 -13.65 9.65
CA TRP A 199 10.59 -12.42 9.00
C TRP A 199 11.08 -11.31 9.91
N LEU A 200 10.93 -11.45 11.23
CA LEU A 200 11.53 -10.54 12.20
C LEU A 200 12.70 -11.14 12.96
N VAL A 201 12.72 -12.46 13.16
CA VAL A 201 13.72 -13.11 14.02
C VAL A 201 14.64 -14.01 13.19
N GLU A 202 14.09 -14.94 12.42
CA GLU A 202 14.89 -15.95 11.72
C GLU A 202 15.51 -15.42 10.43
N ASP A 203 14.76 -14.69 9.62
CA ASP A 203 15.21 -14.03 8.40
C ASP A 203 14.76 -12.56 8.40
N PRO A 204 15.38 -11.71 9.24
CA PRO A 204 14.90 -10.36 9.50
C PRO A 204 14.90 -9.51 8.23
N LEU A 205 13.73 -9.03 7.84
CA LEU A 205 13.57 -8.15 6.68
C LEU A 205 14.12 -6.75 6.96
N PRO A 206 14.81 -6.10 6.00
CA PRO A 206 15.51 -4.83 6.21
C PRO A 206 14.57 -3.68 6.59
N LEU A 207 13.38 -3.62 5.98
CA LEU A 207 12.41 -2.52 6.11
C LEU A 207 13.07 -1.14 5.89
N PRO A 208 13.37 -0.77 4.63
CA PRO A 208 13.91 0.56 4.32
C PRO A 208 13.11 1.69 4.97
N GLY A 209 13.79 2.59 5.70
CA GLY A 209 13.15 3.71 6.41
C GLY A 209 12.79 3.41 7.86
N PHE A 210 12.90 2.15 8.30
CA PHE A 210 12.73 1.74 9.69
C PHE A 210 13.63 2.51 10.66
N GLU A 211 14.84 2.87 10.23
CA GLU A 211 15.80 3.63 11.04
C GLU A 211 15.26 5.01 11.45
N ALA A 212 14.41 5.63 10.63
CA ALA A 212 13.78 6.89 10.96
C ALA A 212 12.79 6.75 12.13
N THR A 213 12.04 5.64 12.16
CA THR A 213 11.10 5.34 13.25
C THR A 213 11.84 5.05 14.56
N LEU A 214 12.94 4.29 14.50
CA LEU A 214 13.80 4.09 15.66
C LEU A 214 14.34 5.41 16.21
N LYS A 215 14.77 6.33 15.33
CA LYS A 215 15.24 7.63 15.80
C LYS A 215 14.14 8.46 16.47
N MET A 216 12.89 8.35 16.03
CA MET A 216 11.76 8.99 16.71
C MET A 216 11.48 8.37 18.08
N LEU A 217 11.62 7.04 18.20
CA LEU A 217 11.50 6.33 19.48
C LEU A 217 12.62 6.71 20.46
N ASP A 218 13.83 6.86 19.96
CA ASP A 218 15.00 7.33 20.72
C ASP A 218 14.77 8.75 21.28
N ILE A 219 14.31 9.69 20.44
CA ILE A 219 13.93 11.03 20.90
C ILE A 219 12.79 10.96 21.94
N SER A 220 11.82 10.05 21.77
CA SER A 220 10.78 9.83 22.77
C SER A 220 11.33 9.32 24.09
N SER A 221 12.37 8.48 24.06
CA SER A 221 13.09 8.00 25.24
C SER A 221 13.74 9.19 25.95
N ASP A 222 14.50 10.01 25.23
CA ASP A 222 15.16 11.22 25.74
C ASP A 222 14.15 12.19 26.39
N VAL A 223 13.02 12.45 25.73
CA VAL A 223 11.97 13.34 26.24
C VAL A 223 11.32 12.78 27.51
N SER A 224 11.06 11.47 27.55
CA SER A 224 10.42 10.82 28.69
C SER A 224 11.32 10.71 29.91
N THR A 225 12.63 10.51 29.71
CA THR A 225 13.64 10.39 30.76
C THR A 225 14.17 11.74 31.24
N GLY A 226 13.92 12.82 30.48
CA GLY A 226 14.27 14.19 30.88
C GLY A 226 15.60 14.71 30.30
N ALA A 227 16.12 14.10 29.23
CA ALA A 227 17.27 14.60 28.47
C ALA A 227 16.85 15.78 27.55
N VAL A 228 16.54 16.93 28.16
CA VAL A 228 15.85 18.06 27.51
C VAL A 228 16.63 18.71 26.37
N GLU A 229 17.96 18.78 26.43
CA GLU A 229 18.78 19.49 25.42
C GLU A 229 18.77 18.77 24.06
N HIS A 230 19.09 17.46 24.03
CA HIS A 230 19.08 16.64 22.82
C HIS A 230 17.69 16.57 22.17
N ALA A 231 16.65 16.44 22.99
CA ALA A 231 15.27 16.46 22.52
C ALA A 231 14.89 17.79 21.84
N ARG A 232 15.30 18.93 22.43
CA ARG A 232 14.94 20.27 21.92
C ARG A 232 15.56 20.55 20.57
N ASP A 233 16.83 20.21 20.37
CA ASP A 233 17.53 20.44 19.10
C ASP A 233 16.95 19.59 17.98
N SER A 234 16.60 18.34 18.28
CA SER A 234 15.92 17.42 17.35
C SER A 234 14.54 17.96 16.95
N LEU A 235 13.72 18.37 17.91
CA LEU A 235 12.40 18.94 17.66
C LEU A 235 12.45 20.25 16.87
N LYS A 236 13.42 21.12 17.14
CA LYS A 236 13.61 22.38 16.40
C LYS A 236 13.93 22.09 14.94
N THR A 237 14.83 21.14 14.68
CA THR A 237 15.22 20.75 13.32
C THR A 237 14.01 20.22 12.55
N ILE A 238 13.25 19.30 13.14
CA ILE A 238 12.02 18.76 12.57
C ILE A 238 11.01 19.87 12.26
N GLY A 239 10.78 20.78 13.22
CA GLY A 239 9.80 21.86 13.08
C GLY A 239 10.14 22.85 11.97
N VAL A 240 11.42 23.22 11.84
CA VAL A 240 11.89 24.13 10.77
C VAL A 240 11.73 23.50 9.39
N TRP A 241 12.18 22.25 9.21
CA TRP A 241 12.04 21.57 7.91
C TRP A 241 10.59 21.31 7.53
N THR A 242 9.74 20.99 8.51
CA THR A 242 8.29 20.83 8.29
C THR A 242 7.68 22.15 7.82
N ALA A 243 7.98 23.27 8.50
CA ALA A 243 7.47 24.58 8.13
C ALA A 243 7.95 25.02 6.74
N LEU A 244 9.23 24.85 6.44
CA LEU A 244 9.79 25.16 5.12
C LEU A 244 9.12 24.34 4.00
N THR A 245 8.90 23.05 4.25
CA THR A 245 8.22 22.16 3.29
C THR A 245 6.77 22.57 3.08
N MET A 246 6.04 22.88 4.16
CA MET A 246 4.66 23.36 4.10
C MET A 246 4.55 24.67 3.33
N VAL A 247 5.44 25.63 3.58
CA VAL A 247 5.48 26.90 2.83
C VAL A 247 5.79 26.63 1.35
N GLY A 248 6.79 25.80 1.03
CA GLY A 248 7.09 25.44 -0.35
C GLY A 248 5.89 24.82 -1.08
N LEU A 249 5.24 23.83 -0.47
CA LEU A 249 4.05 23.19 -1.03
C LEU A 249 2.86 24.14 -1.14
N PHE A 250 2.67 25.05 -0.18
CA PHE A 250 1.64 26.06 -0.24
C PHE A 250 1.82 26.98 -1.45
N LEU A 251 3.05 27.34 -1.79
CA LEU A 251 3.34 28.18 -2.97
C LEU A 251 3.24 27.41 -4.30
N ILE A 252 3.56 26.10 -4.29
CA ILE A 252 3.52 25.22 -5.47
C ILE A 252 2.10 24.74 -5.79
N GLU A 253 1.31 24.34 -4.79
CA GLU A 253 0.04 23.63 -5.01
C GLU A 253 -1.20 24.42 -4.59
N TYR A 254 -1.12 25.32 -3.60
CA TYR A 254 -2.31 25.98 -3.09
C TYR A 254 -2.75 27.12 -4.02
N PRO A 255 -4.03 27.14 -4.46
CA PRO A 255 -4.51 28.17 -5.37
C PRO A 255 -4.67 29.50 -4.63
N LEU A 256 -3.63 30.32 -4.67
CA LEU A 256 -3.55 31.62 -3.98
C LEU A 256 -4.16 32.77 -4.77
N ILE A 257 -4.19 32.66 -6.10
CA ILE A 257 -4.53 33.75 -7.00
C ILE A 257 -5.77 33.41 -7.81
N TRP A 258 -6.66 34.41 -7.93
CA TRP A 258 -7.89 34.35 -8.70
C TRP A 258 -7.74 35.19 -9.96
N VAL A 259 -7.74 34.55 -11.13
CA VAL A 259 -7.62 35.23 -12.42
C VAL A 259 -8.57 34.57 -13.42
N ASN A 260 -9.42 35.35 -14.09
CA ASN A 260 -10.30 34.88 -15.16
C ASN A 260 -11.09 33.60 -14.80
N ASP A 261 -11.77 33.61 -13.66
CA ASP A 261 -12.52 32.47 -13.08
C ASP A 261 -11.69 31.22 -12.74
N ARG A 262 -10.36 31.28 -12.88
CA ARG A 262 -9.43 30.20 -12.52
C ARG A 262 -8.76 30.47 -11.17
N LYS A 263 -8.57 29.39 -10.41
CA LYS A 263 -7.78 29.38 -9.17
C LYS A 263 -6.42 28.80 -9.50
N VAL A 264 -5.36 29.61 -9.40
CA VAL A 264 -3.99 29.21 -9.76
C VAL A 264 -3.03 29.34 -8.58
N ALA A 265 -2.07 28.43 -8.50
CA ALA A 265 -0.99 28.53 -7.52
C ALA A 265 -0.06 29.69 -7.86
N LEU A 266 0.67 30.19 -6.85
CA LEU A 266 1.56 31.36 -7.06
C LEU A 266 2.62 31.07 -8.12
N LEU A 267 3.26 29.90 -8.07
CA LEU A 267 4.29 29.54 -9.04
C LEU A 267 3.73 29.32 -10.44
N ASP A 268 2.51 28.76 -10.56
CA ASP A 268 1.83 28.64 -11.85
C ASP A 268 1.50 30.02 -12.42
N PHE A 269 1.00 30.95 -11.62
CA PHE A 269 0.75 32.33 -12.05
C PHE A 269 2.03 33.03 -12.52
N LEU A 270 3.15 32.85 -11.80
CA LEU A 270 4.44 33.40 -12.22
C LEU A 270 4.94 32.76 -13.53
N ALA A 271 4.69 31.47 -13.73
CA ALA A 271 5.05 30.77 -14.95
C ALA A 271 4.20 31.20 -16.15
N GLU A 272 2.88 31.39 -15.95
CA GLU A 272 1.93 31.85 -16.97
C GLU A 272 2.12 33.33 -17.32
N SER A 273 2.45 34.19 -16.35
CA SER A 273 2.64 35.64 -16.58
C SER A 273 3.93 35.99 -17.31
N ALA A 274 4.95 35.12 -17.25
CA ALA A 274 6.25 35.33 -17.88
C ALA A 274 6.36 34.57 -19.22
N HIS A 275 5.67 35.07 -20.26
CA HIS A 275 5.73 34.52 -21.61
C HIS A 275 6.01 35.59 -22.69
N VAL A 276 6.62 35.17 -23.80
CA VAL A 276 6.82 35.96 -25.02
C VAL A 276 6.28 35.13 -26.19
N GLY A 277 5.10 35.49 -26.72
CA GLY A 277 4.40 34.67 -27.70
C GLY A 277 3.98 33.31 -27.11
N ASP A 278 4.13 32.22 -27.87
CA ASP A 278 3.75 30.86 -27.43
C ASP A 278 4.82 30.15 -26.59
N PHE A 279 5.85 30.88 -26.15
CA PHE A 279 6.95 30.37 -25.34
C PHE A 279 7.12 31.19 -24.06
N GLY A 280 7.22 30.50 -22.93
CA GLY A 280 7.41 31.09 -21.61
C GLY A 280 7.85 30.07 -20.58
N LEU A 281 7.92 30.47 -19.31
CA LEU A 281 8.19 29.52 -18.22
C LEU A 281 7.13 28.42 -18.16
N ALA A 282 5.87 28.75 -18.46
CA ALA A 282 4.78 27.79 -18.56
C ALA A 282 5.00 26.69 -19.64
N SER A 283 5.87 26.91 -20.63
CA SER A 283 6.17 25.88 -21.64
C SER A 283 6.91 24.67 -21.07
N PHE A 284 7.60 24.83 -19.93
CA PHE A 284 8.41 23.80 -19.28
C PHE A 284 7.99 23.52 -17.83
N TYR A 285 7.10 24.35 -17.28
CA TYR A 285 6.60 24.21 -15.92
C TYR A 285 5.09 24.38 -15.87
N SER A 286 4.40 23.45 -15.24
CA SER A 286 3.01 23.64 -14.87
C SER A 286 2.61 22.72 -13.72
N ARG A 287 1.75 23.23 -12.83
CA ARG A 287 1.13 22.49 -11.72
C ARG A 287 2.16 21.73 -10.88
N GLY A 288 3.26 22.40 -10.52
CA GLY A 288 4.34 21.81 -9.72
C GLY A 288 5.21 20.78 -10.44
N LYS A 289 5.12 20.68 -11.78
CA LYS A 289 5.93 19.75 -12.58
C LYS A 289 6.81 20.53 -13.54
N ILE A 290 8.09 20.17 -13.58
CA ILE A 290 8.99 20.56 -14.66
C ILE A 290 8.85 19.48 -15.73
N HIS A 291 8.31 19.81 -16.90
CA HIS A 291 8.02 18.85 -17.95
C HIS A 291 8.68 19.24 -19.26
N GLN A 292 8.64 18.32 -20.23
CA GLN A 292 9.09 18.57 -21.59
C GLN A 292 8.42 19.82 -22.18
N PRO A 293 9.08 20.51 -23.12
CA PRO A 293 8.48 21.63 -23.83
C PRO A 293 7.14 21.24 -24.47
N SER A 294 6.05 21.73 -23.88
CA SER A 294 4.69 21.49 -24.39
C SER A 294 4.18 22.63 -25.25
N GLY A 295 4.79 23.82 -25.16
CA GLY A 295 4.23 25.07 -25.67
C GLY A 295 3.16 25.66 -24.73
N THR A 296 2.69 26.87 -25.03
CA THR A 296 1.62 27.55 -24.30
C THR A 296 0.53 28.07 -25.23
N VAL A 297 -0.70 28.19 -24.71
CA VAL A 297 -1.81 28.90 -25.36
C VAL A 297 -2.25 30.04 -24.45
N ASN A 298 -2.11 31.29 -24.90
CA ASN A 298 -2.39 32.49 -24.10
C ASN A 298 -1.63 32.52 -22.74
N GLY A 299 -0.38 32.04 -22.74
CA GLY A 299 0.45 31.93 -21.53
C GLY A 299 0.19 30.67 -20.69
N GLU A 300 -0.90 29.92 -20.93
CA GLU A 300 -1.21 28.68 -20.22
C GLU A 300 -0.45 27.50 -20.81
N SER A 301 0.13 26.67 -19.95
CA SER A 301 0.85 25.47 -20.39
C SER A 301 -0.09 24.45 -21.04
N LEU A 302 0.32 23.91 -22.19
CA LEU A 302 -0.30 22.71 -22.77
C LEU A 302 -0.01 21.45 -21.92
N GLY A 303 0.98 21.50 -21.03
CA GLY A 303 1.40 20.42 -20.13
C GLY A 303 2.06 19.22 -20.81
N GLN A 304 1.71 18.96 -22.06
CA GLN A 304 2.16 17.83 -22.86
C GLN A 304 2.24 18.24 -24.34
N THR A 305 3.15 17.63 -25.08
CA THR A 305 3.32 17.93 -26.51
C THR A 305 2.30 17.14 -27.32
N HIS A 306 1.48 17.80 -28.12
CA HIS A 306 0.51 17.09 -28.97
C HIS A 306 1.15 16.58 -30.26
N TRP A 307 0.72 15.39 -30.67
CA TRP A 307 1.05 14.79 -31.95
C TRP A 307 0.06 15.26 -33.03
N SER A 308 0.58 15.55 -34.21
CA SER A 308 -0.14 15.81 -35.45
C SER A 308 0.76 15.37 -36.62
N GLU A 309 0.21 15.25 -37.83
CA GLU A 309 1.01 14.92 -39.01
C GLU A 309 2.15 15.94 -39.25
N GLU A 310 1.91 17.22 -38.96
CA GLU A 310 2.92 18.28 -39.09
C GLU A 310 3.99 18.24 -37.99
N THR A 311 3.64 17.76 -36.79
CA THR A 311 4.56 17.65 -35.63
C THR A 311 5.14 16.26 -35.44
N ALA A 312 4.94 15.34 -36.38
CA ALA A 312 5.43 13.96 -36.31
C ALA A 312 6.97 13.84 -36.22
N TRP A 313 7.72 14.90 -36.57
CA TRP A 313 9.16 14.95 -36.38
C TRP A 313 9.58 15.16 -34.91
N ASN A 314 8.67 15.62 -34.06
CA ASN A 314 8.98 15.99 -32.67
C ASN A 314 8.95 14.76 -31.75
N PRO A 315 10.09 14.33 -31.19
CA PRO A 315 10.14 13.15 -30.32
C PRO A 315 9.31 13.30 -29.04
N PHE A 316 9.08 14.53 -28.56
CA PHE A 316 8.24 14.78 -27.38
C PHE A 316 6.74 14.51 -27.64
N ALA A 317 6.30 14.42 -28.89
CA ALA A 317 4.94 13.98 -29.21
C ALA A 317 4.75 12.45 -29.06
N TYR A 318 5.85 11.70 -28.95
CA TYR A 318 5.84 10.23 -28.81
C TYR A 318 6.10 9.78 -27.37
N THR A 319 6.54 10.66 -26.48
CA THR A 319 6.86 10.33 -25.07
C THR A 319 6.43 11.45 -24.14
N TYR A 320 6.52 11.20 -22.84
CA TYR A 320 6.38 12.23 -21.83
C TYR A 320 7.54 12.18 -20.85
N VAL A 321 8.19 13.32 -20.64
CA VAL A 321 9.20 13.51 -19.62
C VAL A 321 8.76 14.62 -18.68
N GLY A 322 8.76 14.33 -17.38
CA GLY A 322 8.55 15.35 -16.36
C GLY A 322 9.00 14.93 -14.97
N VAL A 323 9.46 15.92 -14.22
CA VAL A 323 9.88 15.82 -12.82
C VAL A 323 8.88 16.60 -11.99
N ALA A 324 8.10 15.90 -11.18
CA ALA A 324 7.20 16.52 -10.22
C ALA A 324 7.99 16.98 -8.99
N LEU A 325 7.79 18.23 -8.58
CA LEU A 325 8.39 18.81 -7.38
C LEU A 325 7.58 18.38 -6.15
N THR A 326 7.63 17.08 -5.85
CA THR A 326 6.87 16.48 -4.76
C THR A 326 7.83 16.03 -3.64
N PRO A 327 7.97 16.80 -2.54
CA PRO A 327 8.87 16.46 -1.43
C PRO A 327 8.61 15.06 -0.85
N SER A 328 7.36 14.60 -0.84
CA SER A 328 7.02 13.26 -0.36
C SER A 328 7.62 12.15 -1.23
N MET A 329 7.57 12.27 -2.56
CA MET A 329 8.18 11.28 -3.46
C MET A 329 9.70 11.31 -3.36
N PHE A 330 10.30 12.49 -3.17
CA PHE A 330 11.74 12.61 -2.92
C PHE A 330 12.14 11.93 -1.61
N ALA A 331 11.42 12.19 -0.51
CA ALA A 331 11.67 11.57 0.78
C ALA A 331 11.54 10.04 0.72
N ILE A 332 10.50 9.54 0.07
CA ILE A 332 10.31 8.09 -0.15
C ILE A 332 11.51 7.50 -0.91
N GLY A 333 11.91 8.11 -2.02
CA GLY A 333 13.07 7.66 -2.80
C GLY A 333 14.38 7.70 -2.02
N TRP A 334 14.55 8.69 -1.13
CA TRP A 334 15.69 8.79 -0.23
C TRP A 334 15.76 7.61 0.74
N PHE A 335 14.65 7.26 1.40
CA PHE A 335 14.59 6.13 2.33
C PHE A 335 14.77 4.78 1.64
N MET A 336 14.26 4.62 0.42
CA MET A 336 14.46 3.40 -0.38
C MET A 336 15.93 3.17 -0.78
N LYS A 337 16.78 4.21 -0.71
CA LYS A 337 18.14 4.25 -1.28
C LYS A 337 18.12 4.14 -2.82
N ALA A 338 19.19 4.62 -3.45
CA ALA A 338 19.26 4.76 -4.91
C ALA A 338 19.01 3.45 -5.68
N ARG A 339 19.51 2.31 -5.17
CA ARG A 339 19.36 1.01 -5.84
C ARG A 339 17.90 0.56 -5.91
N VAL A 340 17.17 0.58 -4.79
CA VAL A 340 15.77 0.14 -4.76
C VAL A 340 14.88 1.15 -5.48
N ALA A 341 15.13 2.45 -5.28
CA ALA A 341 14.44 3.51 -6.01
C ALA A 341 14.59 3.35 -7.53
N PHE A 342 15.80 3.03 -8.02
CA PHE A 342 16.01 2.77 -9.44
C PHE A 342 15.26 1.54 -9.93
N LEU A 343 15.32 0.42 -9.19
CA LEU A 343 14.59 -0.81 -9.53
C LEU A 343 13.08 -0.59 -9.65
N VAL A 344 12.49 0.18 -8.73
CA VAL A 344 11.05 0.51 -8.76
C VAL A 344 10.70 1.42 -9.94
N ASN A 345 11.60 2.34 -10.34
CA ASN A 345 11.37 3.25 -11.47
C ASN A 345 11.65 2.62 -12.85
N LEU A 346 12.27 1.44 -12.93
CA LEU A 346 12.56 0.78 -14.21
C LEU A 346 11.31 0.55 -15.06
N GLY A 347 10.18 0.19 -14.44
CA GLY A 347 8.91 0.01 -15.15
C GLY A 347 8.44 1.31 -15.83
N THR A 348 8.58 2.45 -15.14
CA THR A 348 8.25 3.78 -15.66
C THR A 348 9.19 4.17 -16.81
N ILE A 349 10.49 3.88 -16.68
CA ILE A 349 11.50 4.12 -17.74
C ILE A 349 11.17 3.30 -18.99
N VAL A 350 10.92 2.00 -18.84
CA VAL A 350 10.55 1.10 -19.95
C VAL A 350 9.23 1.55 -20.58
N GLY A 351 8.25 1.90 -19.76
CA GLY A 351 6.95 2.40 -20.22
C GLY A 351 7.07 3.66 -21.08
N TRP A 352 7.64 4.73 -20.52
CA TRP A 352 7.65 6.04 -21.19
C TRP A 352 8.71 6.18 -22.28
N PHE A 353 9.88 5.56 -22.16
CA PHE A 353 10.95 5.71 -23.15
C PHE A 353 10.96 4.65 -24.25
N PHE A 354 10.27 3.52 -24.07
CA PHE A 354 10.28 2.43 -25.06
C PHE A 354 8.86 2.07 -25.50
N LEU A 355 7.98 1.66 -24.58
CA LEU A 355 6.67 1.13 -24.96
C LEU A 355 5.71 2.18 -25.51
N VAL A 356 5.62 3.37 -24.88
CA VAL A 356 4.75 4.46 -25.34
C VAL A 356 5.18 4.98 -26.73
N PRO A 357 6.46 5.35 -26.96
CA PRO A 357 6.90 5.78 -28.29
C PRO A 357 6.68 4.72 -29.36
N LEU A 358 6.95 3.45 -29.03
CA LEU A 358 6.74 2.34 -29.95
C LEU A 358 5.26 2.17 -30.30
N ALA A 359 4.35 2.29 -29.32
CA ALA A 359 2.91 2.18 -29.57
C ALA A 359 2.39 3.29 -30.49
N VAL A 360 2.82 4.54 -30.27
CA VAL A 360 2.46 5.68 -31.13
C VAL A 360 3.08 5.54 -32.53
N PHE A 361 4.36 5.14 -32.61
CA PHE A 361 5.09 4.98 -33.87
C PHE A 361 4.53 3.84 -34.74
N MET A 362 4.23 2.69 -34.14
CA MET A 362 3.66 1.53 -34.83
C MET A 362 2.16 1.67 -35.12
N ASN A 363 1.55 2.78 -34.74
CA ASN A 363 0.12 3.03 -34.88
C ASN A 363 -0.74 1.89 -34.29
N VAL A 364 -0.40 1.45 -33.06
CA VAL A 364 -1.03 0.28 -32.44
C VAL A 364 -2.54 0.51 -32.30
N PRO A 365 -3.38 -0.46 -32.72
CA PRO A 365 -4.82 -0.36 -32.55
C PRO A 365 -5.22 -0.46 -31.08
N ILE A 366 -6.16 0.37 -30.67
CA ILE A 366 -6.72 0.43 -29.32
C ILE A 366 -8.20 0.10 -29.38
N TYR A 367 -8.64 -0.81 -28.52
CA TYR A 367 -10.06 -1.14 -28.38
C TYR A 367 -10.84 0.04 -27.75
N ASP A 368 -11.86 0.50 -28.47
CA ASP A 368 -12.86 1.46 -28.01
C ASP A 368 -14.17 0.72 -27.69
N ALA A 369 -14.54 0.69 -26.41
CA ALA A 369 -15.72 -0.04 -25.92
C ALA A 369 -17.06 0.59 -26.36
N THR A 370 -17.07 1.90 -26.64
CA THR A 370 -18.27 2.58 -27.13
C THR A 370 -18.49 2.29 -28.61
N GLN A 371 -17.41 2.23 -29.39
CA GLN A 371 -17.48 1.94 -30.82
C GLN A 371 -17.38 0.45 -31.15
N GLN A 372 -17.12 -0.41 -30.15
CA GLN A 372 -16.93 -1.86 -30.32
C GLN A 372 -15.90 -2.18 -31.41
N SER A 373 -14.85 -1.37 -31.51
CA SER A 373 -13.88 -1.45 -32.61
C SER A 373 -12.47 -1.11 -32.16
N ASN A 374 -11.50 -1.60 -32.93
CA ASN A 374 -10.09 -1.37 -32.71
C ASN A 374 -9.62 -0.21 -33.59
N ILE A 375 -9.37 0.95 -32.99
CA ILE A 375 -9.03 2.20 -33.68
C ILE A 375 -7.51 2.41 -33.60
N PRO A 376 -6.80 2.57 -34.73
CA PRO A 376 -5.38 2.94 -34.73
C PRO A 376 -5.12 4.24 -33.97
N ILE A 377 -4.11 4.25 -33.10
CA ILE A 377 -3.89 5.38 -32.18
C ILE A 377 -3.70 6.74 -32.89
N GLN A 378 -3.11 6.79 -34.07
CA GLN A 378 -2.91 8.05 -34.80
C GLN A 378 -4.22 8.66 -35.32
N GLU A 379 -5.27 7.85 -35.48
CA GLU A 379 -6.59 8.32 -35.93
C GLU A 379 -7.25 9.25 -34.90
N TYR A 380 -6.87 9.15 -33.62
CA TYR A 380 -7.31 10.08 -32.57
C TYR A 380 -6.81 11.51 -32.80
N ALA A 381 -5.82 11.73 -33.65
CA ALA A 381 -5.33 13.05 -34.04
C ALA A 381 -5.91 13.55 -35.38
N SER A 382 -6.79 12.78 -36.04
CA SER A 382 -7.35 13.12 -37.37
C SER A 382 -8.09 14.46 -37.44
N GLY A 383 -8.55 14.99 -36.30
CA GLY A 383 -9.19 16.31 -36.17
C GLY A 383 -8.25 17.48 -35.84
N GLY A 384 -6.93 17.28 -35.85
CA GLY A 384 -5.94 18.34 -35.58
C GLY A 384 -4.70 17.80 -34.86
N SER A 385 -4.68 17.91 -33.54
CA SER A 385 -3.59 17.38 -32.73
C SER A 385 -4.12 16.72 -31.45
N ALA A 386 -3.48 15.65 -31.00
CA ALA A 386 -3.86 14.94 -29.80
C ALA A 386 -2.64 14.46 -29.00
N ALA A 387 -2.81 14.30 -27.68
CA ALA A 387 -1.78 13.75 -26.80
C ALA A 387 -1.69 12.22 -26.91
N LEU A 388 -1.30 11.70 -28.09
CA LEU A 388 -1.26 10.27 -28.38
C LEU A 388 -0.41 9.48 -27.37
N GLN A 389 0.68 10.05 -26.88
CA GLN A 389 1.51 9.46 -25.83
C GLN A 389 0.74 9.16 -24.53
N MET A 390 -0.24 9.99 -24.17
CA MET A 390 -1.09 9.72 -23.00
C MET A 390 -2.11 8.64 -23.29
N ILE A 391 -2.67 8.61 -24.50
CA ILE A 391 -3.61 7.59 -24.93
C ILE A 391 -2.93 6.22 -24.95
N ALA A 392 -1.74 6.13 -25.56
CA ALA A 392 -0.90 4.93 -25.56
C ALA A 392 -0.55 4.48 -24.15
N PHE A 393 -0.17 5.41 -23.27
CA PHE A 393 0.10 5.07 -21.87
C PHE A 393 -1.14 4.50 -21.17
N ALA A 394 -2.29 5.18 -21.32
CA ALA A 394 -3.51 4.86 -20.59
C ALA A 394 -4.17 3.55 -21.04
N LYS A 395 -4.18 3.27 -22.35
CA LYS A 395 -4.95 2.16 -22.93
C LYS A 395 -4.08 0.96 -23.34
N THR A 396 -2.80 1.17 -23.69
CA THR A 396 -1.91 0.09 -24.16
C THR A 396 -0.88 -0.27 -23.09
N VAL A 397 -0.02 0.68 -22.71
CA VAL A 397 1.13 0.38 -21.83
C VAL A 397 0.69 0.04 -20.41
N ARG A 398 -0.39 0.66 -19.91
CA ARG A 398 -0.99 0.30 -18.62
C ARG A 398 -1.45 -1.16 -18.60
N THR A 399 -2.06 -1.66 -19.68
CA THR A 399 -2.49 -3.06 -19.80
C THR A 399 -1.31 -4.02 -19.77
N ILE A 400 -0.22 -3.69 -20.50
CA ILE A 400 1.05 -4.45 -20.45
C ILE A 400 1.63 -4.45 -19.04
N ALA A 401 1.66 -3.28 -18.38
CA ALA A 401 2.19 -3.13 -17.02
C ALA A 401 1.40 -3.97 -16.00
N ILE A 402 0.07 -4.02 -16.12
CA ILE A 402 -0.77 -4.90 -15.29
C ILE A 402 -0.43 -6.37 -15.53
N GLY A 403 -0.31 -6.80 -16.79
CA GLY A 403 0.12 -8.17 -17.12
C GLY A 403 1.48 -8.52 -16.53
N ALA A 404 2.44 -7.59 -16.56
CA ALA A 404 3.74 -7.74 -15.93
C ALA A 404 3.66 -7.84 -14.39
N ILE A 405 2.77 -7.07 -13.75
CA ILE A 405 2.51 -7.15 -12.30
C ILE A 405 1.94 -8.53 -11.93
N VAL A 406 0.96 -9.02 -12.69
CA VAL A 406 0.33 -10.33 -12.47
C VAL A 406 1.34 -11.46 -12.66
N GLY A 407 2.07 -11.44 -13.77
CA GLY A 407 3.12 -12.42 -14.06
C GLY A 407 4.22 -12.43 -12.98
N GLY A 408 4.69 -11.23 -12.58
CA GLY A 408 5.66 -11.08 -11.50
C GLY A 408 5.16 -11.58 -10.15
N GLY A 409 3.90 -11.30 -9.81
CA GLY A 409 3.26 -11.77 -8.58
C GLY A 409 3.08 -13.29 -8.53
N MET A 410 2.60 -13.90 -9.62
CA MET A 410 2.50 -15.36 -9.72
C MET A 410 3.87 -16.05 -9.67
N PHE A 411 4.87 -15.50 -10.35
CA PHE A 411 6.24 -16.00 -10.28
C PHE A 411 6.80 -15.87 -8.85
N GLY A 412 6.49 -14.78 -8.15
CA GLY A 412 6.80 -14.58 -6.74
C GLY A 412 6.19 -15.67 -5.84
N LEU A 413 4.88 -15.95 -6.01
CA LEU A 413 4.20 -17.06 -5.32
C LEU A 413 4.91 -18.39 -5.57
N PHE A 414 5.20 -18.69 -6.84
CA PHE A 414 5.86 -19.93 -7.23
C PHE A 414 7.25 -20.08 -6.58
N LYS A 415 8.04 -19.00 -6.52
CA LYS A 415 9.36 -19.01 -5.88
C LYS A 415 9.29 -19.25 -4.36
N MET A 416 8.21 -18.84 -3.72
CA MET A 416 8.01 -18.98 -2.27
C MET A 416 7.31 -20.27 -1.85
N TRP A 417 6.98 -21.17 -2.81
CA TRP A 417 6.20 -22.37 -2.50
C TRP A 417 6.82 -23.23 -1.39
N ARG A 418 8.16 -23.31 -1.30
CA ARG A 418 8.85 -24.06 -0.23
C ARG A 418 8.64 -23.43 1.14
N THR A 419 8.81 -22.11 1.25
CA THR A 419 8.56 -21.38 2.49
C THR A 419 7.12 -21.56 2.95
N PHE A 420 6.15 -21.54 2.03
CA PHE A 420 4.76 -21.85 2.37
C PHE A 420 4.58 -23.28 2.86
N ALA A 421 5.19 -24.26 2.20
CA ALA A 421 5.11 -25.66 2.61
C ALA A 421 5.67 -25.88 4.03
N ASP A 422 6.78 -25.23 4.35
CA ASP A 422 7.39 -25.26 5.69
C ASP A 422 6.44 -24.63 6.72
N ILE A 423 5.90 -23.43 6.44
CA ILE A 423 4.92 -22.75 7.32
C ILE A 423 3.67 -23.62 7.55
N PHE A 424 3.11 -24.22 6.50
CA PHE A 424 1.94 -25.10 6.67
C PHE A 424 2.26 -26.34 7.52
N THR A 425 3.49 -26.85 7.43
CA THR A 425 3.97 -27.95 8.26
C THR A 425 4.13 -27.54 9.71
N ASP A 426 4.70 -26.36 9.96
CA ASP A 426 4.92 -25.79 11.29
C ASP A 426 3.62 -25.38 11.97
N ILE A 427 2.67 -24.80 11.22
CA ILE A 427 1.31 -24.57 11.69
C ILE A 427 0.68 -25.91 12.09
N GLY A 428 0.81 -26.93 11.24
CA GLY A 428 0.28 -28.26 11.49
C GLY A 428 0.89 -28.96 12.71
N SER A 429 2.17 -28.71 13.02
CA SER A 429 2.85 -29.24 14.20
C SER A 429 2.50 -28.46 15.47
N ALA A 430 2.42 -27.13 15.40
CA ALA A 430 1.97 -26.26 16.49
C ALA A 430 0.53 -26.59 16.95
N PHE A 431 -0.36 -26.94 16.01
CA PHE A 431 -1.70 -27.43 16.34
C PHE A 431 -1.72 -28.80 17.05
N LYS A 432 -0.64 -29.59 16.95
CA LYS A 432 -0.56 -30.95 17.51
C LYS A 432 0.08 -31.03 18.90
N GLY A 433 0.59 -29.93 19.46
CA GLY A 433 0.87 -29.88 20.89
C GLY A 433 2.22 -29.35 21.37
N ASP A 434 3.03 -28.69 20.53
CA ASP A 434 4.11 -27.86 21.09
C ASP A 434 3.51 -26.56 21.60
N ALA A 435 3.45 -26.42 22.93
CA ALA A 435 3.10 -25.17 23.59
C ALA A 435 4.21 -24.15 23.30
N SER A 436 4.03 -23.36 22.26
CA SER A 436 4.71 -22.07 22.11
C SER A 436 4.59 -21.29 23.42
N GLN A 437 5.64 -20.56 23.80
CA GLN A 437 5.65 -19.70 25.00
C GLN A 437 4.74 -18.45 24.84
N GLU A 438 3.54 -18.63 24.29
CA GLU A 438 2.54 -17.58 24.09
C GLU A 438 2.01 -17.06 25.43
N TYR A 439 1.77 -17.98 26.37
CA TYR A 439 1.31 -17.67 27.72
C TYR A 439 2.37 -18.04 28.75
N MET A 440 2.74 -17.06 29.58
CA MET A 440 3.65 -17.27 30.70
C MET A 440 2.84 -17.32 31.99
N GLU A 441 2.90 -18.45 32.68
CA GLU A 441 2.19 -18.67 33.93
C GLU A 441 2.57 -17.58 34.95
N GLY A 442 1.55 -16.95 35.57
CA GLY A 442 1.74 -15.86 36.53
C GLY A 442 2.06 -14.48 35.93
N LYS A 443 2.46 -14.38 34.65
CA LYS A 443 2.75 -13.09 33.97
C LYS A 443 1.69 -12.69 32.94
N GLY A 444 1.10 -13.65 32.22
CA GLY A 444 0.07 -13.44 31.21
C GLY A 444 0.54 -13.72 29.78
N TRP A 445 -0.15 -13.15 28.78
CA TRP A 445 0.17 -13.35 27.37
C TRP A 445 1.37 -12.50 26.93
N TYR A 446 2.39 -13.17 26.37
CA TYR A 446 3.50 -12.54 25.65
C TYR A 446 3.10 -12.27 24.19
N GLU A 447 2.52 -13.30 23.56
CA GLU A 447 2.08 -13.28 22.16
C GLU A 447 0.62 -13.72 22.04
N TRP A 448 -0.02 -13.34 20.94
CA TRP A 448 -1.42 -13.71 20.70
C TRP A 448 -1.53 -15.18 20.30
N PRO A 449 -2.55 -15.92 20.79
CA PRO A 449 -2.56 -17.37 20.63
C PRO A 449 -2.73 -17.81 19.18
N LEU A 450 -1.84 -18.68 18.69
CA LEU A 450 -1.97 -19.25 17.33
C LEU A 450 -3.27 -20.04 17.16
N LYS A 451 -3.78 -20.64 18.24
CA LYS A 451 -5.06 -21.35 18.27
C LYS A 451 -6.27 -20.48 17.95
N HIS A 452 -6.18 -19.15 18.12
CA HIS A 452 -7.27 -18.25 17.77
C HIS A 452 -7.38 -18.01 16.26
N ILE A 453 -6.31 -18.21 15.49
CA ILE A 453 -6.30 -17.86 14.06
C ILE A 453 -7.35 -18.65 13.26
N PRO A 454 -7.46 -20.00 13.36
CA PRO A 454 -8.51 -20.73 12.65
C PRO A 454 -9.92 -20.38 13.11
N ILE A 455 -10.09 -19.98 14.38
CA ILE A 455 -11.38 -19.52 14.91
C ILE A 455 -11.78 -18.23 14.20
N PHE A 456 -10.86 -17.26 14.10
CA PHE A 456 -11.10 -16.02 13.35
C PHE A 456 -11.31 -16.27 11.85
N MET A 457 -10.61 -17.23 11.25
CA MET A 457 -10.87 -17.66 9.87
C MET A 457 -12.30 -18.19 9.71
N GLY A 458 -12.77 -19.07 10.61
CA GLY A 458 -14.13 -19.60 10.58
C GLY A 458 -15.20 -18.54 10.81
N VAL A 459 -14.98 -17.62 11.77
CA VAL A 459 -15.88 -16.48 12.02
C VAL A 459 -15.94 -15.56 10.79
N THR A 460 -14.78 -15.24 10.20
CA THR A 460 -14.71 -14.41 8.99
C THR A 460 -15.41 -15.08 7.82
N PHE A 461 -15.19 -16.39 7.62
CA PHE A 461 -15.84 -17.18 6.57
C PHE A 461 -17.37 -17.11 6.67
N ILE A 462 -17.92 -17.37 7.87
CA ILE A 462 -19.37 -17.29 8.09
C ILE A 462 -19.87 -15.85 7.93
N ALA A 463 -19.13 -14.87 8.46
CA ALA A 463 -19.49 -13.46 8.34
C ALA A 463 -19.54 -13.01 6.88
N MET A 464 -18.59 -13.39 6.02
CA MET A 464 -18.60 -13.08 4.59
C MET A 464 -19.87 -13.63 3.92
N ILE A 465 -20.23 -14.89 4.20
CA ILE A 465 -21.44 -15.51 3.64
C ILE A 465 -22.68 -14.72 4.04
N VAL A 466 -22.81 -14.39 5.33
CA VAL A 466 -23.97 -13.66 5.86
C VAL A 466 -24.05 -12.24 5.29
N ILE A 467 -22.95 -11.49 5.31
CA ILE A 467 -22.95 -10.08 4.90
C ILE A 467 -23.24 -9.94 3.40
N PHE A 468 -22.61 -10.75 2.55
CA PHE A 468 -22.85 -10.70 1.11
C PHE A 468 -24.25 -11.20 0.74
N SER A 469 -24.78 -12.20 1.47
CA SER A 469 -26.17 -12.65 1.27
C SER A 469 -27.19 -11.58 1.68
N ILE A 470 -26.97 -10.89 2.80
CA ILE A 470 -27.80 -9.74 3.22
C ILE A 470 -27.67 -8.58 2.22
N GLY A 471 -26.50 -8.47 1.59
CA GLY A 471 -26.17 -7.50 0.57
C GLY A 471 -26.88 -7.66 -0.78
N GLY A 472 -27.67 -8.72 -0.96
CA GLY A 472 -28.41 -8.99 -2.19
C GLY A 472 -27.77 -10.05 -3.10
N PHE A 473 -26.53 -10.45 -2.84
CA PHE A 473 -25.86 -11.48 -3.65
C PHE A 473 -26.34 -12.89 -3.31
N SER A 474 -26.31 -13.79 -4.29
CA SER A 474 -26.74 -15.17 -4.06
C SER A 474 -25.87 -15.87 -2.99
N PRO A 475 -26.45 -16.65 -2.06
CA PRO A 475 -25.67 -17.32 -1.00
C PRO A 475 -24.57 -18.24 -1.53
N LEU A 476 -24.75 -18.80 -2.73
CA LEU A 476 -23.74 -19.60 -3.40
C LEU A 476 -22.55 -18.73 -3.84
N SER A 477 -22.79 -17.55 -4.42
CA SER A 477 -21.75 -16.58 -4.75
C SER A 477 -21.00 -16.11 -3.51
N ALA A 478 -21.72 -15.85 -2.41
CA ALA A 478 -21.14 -15.45 -1.13
C ALA A 478 -20.25 -16.56 -0.52
N LEU A 479 -20.63 -17.84 -0.68
CA LEU A 479 -19.83 -19.00 -0.26
C LEU A 479 -18.56 -19.13 -1.10
N VAL A 480 -18.67 -19.01 -2.42
CA VAL A 480 -17.51 -19.04 -3.33
C VAL A 480 -16.56 -17.89 -2.99
N PHE A 481 -17.08 -16.68 -2.83
CA PHE A 481 -16.33 -15.50 -2.41
C PHE A 481 -15.59 -15.75 -1.08
N ALA A 482 -16.29 -16.19 -0.04
CA ALA A 482 -15.71 -16.44 1.28
C ALA A 482 -14.57 -17.47 1.22
N SER A 483 -14.73 -18.51 0.40
CA SER A 483 -13.72 -19.55 0.20
C SER A 483 -12.48 -19.00 -0.48
N VAL A 484 -12.66 -18.26 -1.58
CA VAL A 484 -11.56 -17.60 -2.30
C VAL A 484 -10.85 -16.59 -1.39
N LEU A 485 -11.61 -15.84 -0.59
CA LEU A 485 -11.10 -14.84 0.36
C LEU A 485 -10.15 -15.45 1.39
N ILE A 486 -10.59 -16.48 2.11
CA ILE A 486 -9.77 -17.07 3.18
C ILE A 486 -8.48 -17.68 2.62
N LEU A 487 -8.58 -18.45 1.53
CA LEU A 487 -7.44 -19.15 0.93
C LEU A 487 -6.41 -18.17 0.37
N THR A 488 -6.88 -17.18 -0.39
CA THR A 488 -5.99 -16.32 -1.16
C THR A 488 -5.39 -15.21 -0.30
N THR A 489 -6.13 -14.70 0.70
CA THR A 489 -5.63 -13.64 1.59
C THR A 489 -4.43 -14.10 2.41
N PHE A 490 -4.41 -15.36 2.84
CA PHE A 490 -3.26 -15.91 3.57
C PHE A 490 -1.99 -15.92 2.69
N MET A 491 -2.10 -16.45 1.46
CA MET A 491 -0.98 -16.55 0.52
C MET A 491 -0.48 -15.18 0.06
N LEU A 492 -1.39 -14.25 -0.26
CA LEU A 492 -1.02 -12.91 -0.71
C LEU A 492 -0.55 -12.01 0.45
N GLY A 493 -1.06 -12.22 1.67
CA GLY A 493 -0.58 -11.54 2.87
C GLY A 493 0.91 -11.78 3.10
N ALA A 494 1.36 -13.03 2.96
CA ALA A 494 2.78 -13.38 3.01
C ALA A 494 3.63 -12.60 1.99
N ILE A 495 3.17 -12.48 0.74
CA ILE A 495 3.87 -11.67 -0.27
C ILE A 495 3.93 -10.22 0.18
N ALA A 496 2.81 -9.66 0.63
CA ALA A 496 2.75 -8.26 1.02
C ALA A 496 3.71 -7.96 2.16
N VAL A 497 3.81 -8.83 3.16
CA VAL A 497 4.78 -8.68 4.26
C VAL A 497 6.21 -8.73 3.73
N ARG A 498 6.54 -9.69 2.87
CA ARG A 498 7.87 -9.80 2.28
C ARG A 498 8.24 -8.56 1.46
N VAL A 499 7.37 -8.15 0.54
CA VAL A 499 7.62 -6.99 -0.33
C VAL A 499 7.71 -5.72 0.51
N MET A 500 6.81 -5.53 1.47
CA MET A 500 6.87 -4.43 2.43
C MET A 500 8.22 -4.41 3.15
N GLY A 501 8.71 -5.57 3.60
CA GLY A 501 10.02 -5.70 4.24
C GLY A 501 11.21 -5.44 3.32
N GLU A 502 11.11 -5.69 2.03
CA GLU A 502 12.19 -5.48 1.05
C GLU A 502 12.23 -4.05 0.50
N THR A 503 11.08 -3.43 0.28
CA THR A 503 10.96 -2.14 -0.42
C THR A 503 10.59 -0.98 0.50
N GLY A 504 10.04 -1.26 1.69
CA GLY A 504 9.46 -0.27 2.59
C GLY A 504 8.06 0.22 2.16
N ILE A 505 7.53 -0.29 1.05
CA ILE A 505 6.22 0.08 0.50
C ILE A 505 5.46 -1.18 0.09
N GLU A 506 4.23 -1.31 0.58
CA GLU A 506 3.35 -2.41 0.23
C GLU A 506 2.82 -2.30 -1.22
N PRO A 507 2.86 -3.38 -2.02
CA PRO A 507 2.37 -3.38 -3.40
C PRO A 507 0.85 -3.67 -3.44
N VAL A 508 0.05 -3.03 -2.58
CA VAL A 508 -1.38 -3.39 -2.39
C VAL A 508 -2.13 -3.38 -3.71
N SER A 509 -1.94 -2.35 -4.53
CA SER A 509 -2.58 -2.26 -5.84
C SER A 509 -2.23 -3.43 -6.75
N GLY A 510 -0.97 -3.86 -6.77
CA GLY A 510 -0.50 -4.97 -7.59
C GLY A 510 -1.11 -6.31 -7.18
N THR A 511 -1.13 -6.60 -5.89
CA THR A 511 -1.80 -7.79 -5.36
C THR A 511 -3.31 -7.74 -5.56
N SER A 512 -3.92 -6.55 -5.49
CA SER A 512 -5.34 -6.35 -5.77
C SER A 512 -5.68 -6.62 -7.24
N PHE A 513 -4.80 -6.34 -8.21
CA PHE A 513 -5.05 -6.72 -9.62
C PHE A 513 -5.10 -8.24 -9.81
N ILE A 514 -4.22 -8.99 -9.15
CA ILE A 514 -4.23 -10.46 -9.18
C ILE A 514 -5.55 -11.01 -8.63
N VAL A 515 -6.00 -10.44 -7.51
CA VAL A 515 -7.29 -10.80 -6.89
C VAL A 515 -8.46 -10.44 -7.79
N LEU A 516 -8.48 -9.24 -8.38
CA LEU A 516 -9.54 -8.83 -9.29
C LEU A 516 -9.65 -9.80 -10.46
N LEU A 517 -8.52 -10.13 -11.08
CA LEU A 517 -8.42 -11.09 -12.16
C LEU A 517 -8.98 -12.46 -11.78
N MET A 518 -8.60 -12.95 -10.60
CA MET A 518 -9.09 -14.21 -10.08
C MET A 518 -10.60 -14.16 -9.83
N LEU A 519 -11.11 -13.10 -9.21
CA LEU A 519 -12.53 -12.95 -8.89
C LEU A 519 -13.39 -12.76 -10.15
N LEU A 520 -12.98 -11.89 -11.07
CA LEU A 520 -13.66 -11.72 -12.37
C LEU A 520 -13.60 -13.02 -13.17
N GLY A 521 -12.46 -13.70 -13.19
CA GLY A 521 -12.32 -15.02 -13.82
C GLY A 521 -13.30 -16.05 -13.24
N VAL A 522 -13.49 -16.08 -11.92
CA VAL A 522 -14.47 -16.99 -11.29
C VAL A 522 -15.91 -16.57 -11.57
N PHE A 523 -16.27 -15.30 -11.34
CA PHE A 523 -17.66 -14.85 -11.40
C PHE A 523 -18.19 -14.69 -12.82
N LEU A 524 -17.38 -14.19 -13.77
CA LEU A 524 -17.80 -14.06 -15.18
C LEU A 524 -17.88 -15.42 -15.89
N ASN A 525 -17.05 -16.42 -15.54
CA ASN A 525 -17.13 -17.74 -16.16
C ASN A 525 -18.17 -18.68 -15.50
N ALA A 526 -18.70 -18.32 -14.33
CA ALA A 526 -19.66 -19.13 -13.59
C ALA A 526 -21.04 -18.44 -13.44
N GLN A 527 -21.35 -17.46 -14.29
CA GLN A 527 -22.59 -16.66 -14.23
C GLN A 527 -23.86 -17.52 -14.18
N ASP A 528 -23.99 -18.51 -15.08
CA ASP A 528 -25.14 -19.41 -15.14
C ASP A 528 -25.31 -20.23 -13.85
N LEU A 529 -24.21 -20.72 -13.29
CA LEU A 529 -24.22 -21.54 -12.07
C LEU A 529 -24.55 -20.70 -10.83
N LEU A 530 -24.02 -19.47 -10.79
CA LEU A 530 -24.11 -18.57 -9.65
C LEU A 530 -25.34 -17.65 -9.69
N GLN A 531 -26.07 -17.65 -10.81
CA GLN A 531 -27.21 -16.78 -11.11
C GLN A 531 -26.82 -15.31 -11.01
N LEU A 532 -25.70 -14.95 -11.65
CA LEU A 532 -25.17 -13.59 -11.69
C LEU A 532 -25.31 -13.03 -13.11
N ASP A 533 -25.72 -11.78 -13.23
CA ASP A 533 -25.48 -11.03 -14.47
C ASP A 533 -24.04 -10.49 -14.52
N THR A 534 -23.69 -9.78 -15.59
CA THR A 534 -22.33 -9.23 -15.76
C THR A 534 -22.05 -8.12 -14.76
N GLU A 535 -23.06 -7.33 -14.42
CA GLU A 535 -22.94 -6.23 -13.47
C GLU A 535 -22.63 -6.76 -12.06
N ASP A 536 -23.42 -7.72 -11.58
CA ASP A 536 -23.25 -8.38 -10.29
C ASP A 536 -21.89 -9.07 -10.18
N ALA A 537 -21.45 -9.74 -11.25
CA ALA A 537 -20.14 -10.39 -11.29
C ALA A 537 -19.00 -9.36 -11.17
N VAL A 538 -19.11 -8.21 -11.86
CA VAL A 538 -18.14 -7.11 -11.78
C VAL A 538 -18.16 -6.45 -10.39
N LEU A 539 -19.34 -6.19 -9.82
CA LEU A 539 -19.51 -5.63 -8.49
C LEU A 539 -18.93 -6.56 -7.41
N LEU A 540 -19.21 -7.87 -7.46
CA LEU A 540 -18.59 -8.86 -6.58
C LEU A 540 -17.07 -8.89 -6.71
N GLY A 541 -16.55 -8.79 -7.94
CA GLY A 541 -15.11 -8.69 -8.21
C GLY A 541 -14.49 -7.46 -7.57
N LEU A 542 -15.08 -6.28 -7.75
CA LEU A 542 -14.56 -5.01 -7.23
C LEU A 542 -14.70 -4.87 -5.71
N VAL A 543 -15.87 -5.17 -5.16
CA VAL A 543 -16.09 -5.17 -3.70
C VAL A 543 -15.22 -6.25 -3.05
N GLY A 544 -15.14 -7.44 -3.64
CA GLY A 544 -14.27 -8.49 -3.16
C GLY A 544 -12.81 -8.05 -3.11
N THR A 545 -12.30 -7.48 -4.21
CA THR A 545 -10.93 -6.94 -4.27
C THR A 545 -10.69 -5.83 -3.24
N THR A 546 -11.71 -5.03 -2.93
CA THR A 546 -11.67 -4.02 -1.84
C THR A 546 -11.37 -4.69 -0.50
N VAL A 547 -12.14 -5.72 -0.15
CA VAL A 547 -12.00 -6.45 1.12
C VAL A 547 -10.63 -7.13 1.22
N PHE A 548 -10.17 -7.72 0.12
CA PHE A 548 -8.83 -8.28 0.02
C PHE A 548 -7.73 -7.24 0.20
N GLY A 549 -7.84 -6.07 -0.45
CA GLY A 549 -6.87 -4.99 -0.34
C GLY A 549 -6.71 -4.52 1.12
N SER A 550 -7.82 -4.45 1.87
CA SER A 550 -7.80 -4.11 3.30
C SER A 550 -7.07 -5.17 4.13
N ALA A 551 -7.30 -6.47 3.88
CA ALA A 551 -6.60 -7.53 4.60
C ALA A 551 -5.10 -7.61 4.28
N ILE A 552 -4.76 -7.45 3.01
CA ILE A 552 -3.37 -7.49 2.53
C ILE A 552 -2.59 -6.29 3.08
N SER A 553 -3.20 -5.09 3.09
CA SER A 553 -2.58 -3.89 3.66
C SER A 553 -2.33 -4.04 5.16
N MET A 554 -3.30 -4.60 5.89
CA MET A 554 -3.13 -4.91 7.31
C MET A 554 -2.07 -5.98 7.56
N SER A 555 -1.99 -7.02 6.74
CA SER A 555 -0.94 -8.04 6.91
C SER A 555 0.46 -7.44 6.66
N GLY A 556 0.61 -6.67 5.58
CA GLY A 556 1.88 -6.07 5.18
C GLY A 556 2.38 -5.01 6.15
N THR A 557 1.55 -4.02 6.49
CA THR A 557 2.01 -2.84 7.26
C THR A 557 2.35 -3.16 8.73
N VAL A 558 1.68 -4.17 9.31
CA VAL A 558 1.86 -4.54 10.73
C VAL A 558 3.28 -5.02 11.05
N ILE A 559 4.05 -5.48 10.05
CA ILE A 559 5.47 -5.81 10.25
C ILE A 559 6.27 -4.64 10.84
N GLY A 560 5.97 -3.40 10.47
CA GLY A 560 6.67 -2.22 10.97
C GLY A 560 6.45 -2.03 12.47
N ASP A 561 5.21 -2.17 12.94
CA ASP A 561 4.86 -2.02 14.36
C ASP A 561 5.53 -3.08 15.22
N TYR A 562 5.57 -4.33 14.73
CA TYR A 562 6.22 -5.44 15.42
C TYR A 562 7.74 -5.34 15.38
N LYS A 563 8.31 -4.87 14.25
CA LYS A 563 9.73 -4.60 14.17
C LYS A 563 10.09 -3.55 15.20
N ASN A 564 9.40 -2.40 15.24
CA ASN A 564 9.59 -1.40 16.30
C ASN A 564 9.50 -2.02 17.70
N SER A 565 8.52 -2.91 17.92
CA SER A 565 8.31 -3.61 19.19
C SER A 565 9.51 -4.43 19.64
N LEU A 566 10.15 -5.16 18.71
CA LEU A 566 11.32 -5.99 18.98
C LEU A 566 12.47 -5.16 19.56
N TYR A 567 12.71 -3.97 19.00
CA TYR A 567 13.83 -3.09 19.38
C TYR A 567 13.51 -2.11 20.52
N ILE A 568 12.32 -2.16 21.13
CA ILE A 568 11.98 -1.35 22.31
C ILE A 568 11.40 -2.16 23.48
N GLY A 569 11.31 -3.48 23.36
CA GLY A 569 10.84 -4.36 24.43
C GLY A 569 9.31 -4.47 24.56
N ASN A 570 8.56 -4.09 23.53
CA ASN A 570 7.10 -4.22 23.56
C ASN A 570 6.64 -5.64 23.32
N ARG A 571 5.69 -6.10 24.13
CA ARG A 571 5.02 -7.39 23.93
C ARG A 571 4.30 -7.43 22.58
N PRO A 572 4.55 -8.45 21.74
CA PRO A 572 3.81 -8.68 20.50
C PRO A 572 2.28 -8.68 20.72
N TYR A 573 1.82 -9.21 21.86
CA TYR A 573 0.41 -9.21 22.24
C TYR A 573 -0.21 -7.80 22.30
N HIS A 574 0.50 -6.82 22.85
CA HIS A 574 -0.01 -5.43 22.92
C HIS A 574 -0.09 -4.77 21.55
N ILE A 575 0.85 -5.07 20.66
CA ILE A 575 0.86 -4.55 19.29
C ILE A 575 -0.32 -5.12 18.51
N SER A 576 -0.51 -6.45 18.53
CA SER A 576 -1.70 -7.13 18.00
C SER A 576 -2.99 -6.47 18.46
N LYS A 577 -3.12 -6.29 19.79
CA LYS A 577 -4.32 -5.74 20.41
C LYS A 577 -4.57 -4.30 19.98
N GLY A 578 -3.53 -3.47 19.89
CA GLY A 578 -3.62 -2.10 19.39
C GLY A 578 -4.15 -2.09 17.95
N ASN A 579 -3.56 -2.89 17.07
CA ASN A 579 -3.91 -2.95 15.65
C ASN A 579 -5.39 -3.34 15.46
N ILE A 580 -5.83 -4.41 16.14
CA ILE A 580 -7.22 -4.88 16.10
C ILE A 580 -8.19 -3.80 16.60
N MET A 581 -7.86 -3.10 17.70
CA MET A 581 -8.70 -2.03 18.23
C MET A 581 -8.87 -0.86 17.23
N GLY A 582 -7.85 -0.59 16.41
CA GLY A 582 -7.89 0.42 15.36
C GLY A 582 -8.71 0.03 14.13
N VAL A 583 -8.73 -1.26 13.76
CA VAL A 583 -9.36 -1.73 12.51
C VAL A 583 -10.82 -1.31 12.38
N VAL A 584 -11.62 -1.42 13.44
CA VAL A 584 -13.07 -1.12 13.38
C VAL A 584 -13.35 0.36 13.05
N PRO A 585 -12.92 1.33 13.88
CA PRO A 585 -13.15 2.75 13.58
C PRO A 585 -12.46 3.18 12.28
N GLY A 586 -11.30 2.58 11.98
CA GLY A 586 -10.58 2.80 10.73
C GLY A 586 -11.36 2.42 9.48
N ALA A 587 -11.88 1.18 9.46
CA ALA A 587 -12.68 0.69 8.35
C ALA A 587 -13.93 1.56 8.13
N ILE A 588 -14.62 1.98 9.19
CA ILE A 588 -15.82 2.82 9.08
C ILE A 588 -15.48 4.21 8.52
N ILE A 589 -14.54 4.92 9.16
CA ILE A 589 -14.25 6.32 8.81
C ILE A 589 -13.46 6.41 7.50
N GLY A 590 -12.44 5.58 7.35
CA GLY A 590 -11.59 5.57 6.17
C GLY A 590 -12.35 5.15 4.91
N ALA A 591 -13.19 4.12 4.99
CA ALA A 591 -14.07 3.76 3.88
C ALA A 591 -15.10 4.86 3.60
N GLY A 592 -15.74 5.40 4.64
CA GLY A 592 -16.72 6.48 4.48
C GLY A 592 -16.15 7.69 3.74
N VAL A 593 -14.92 8.11 4.07
CA VAL A 593 -14.23 9.20 3.36
C VAL A 593 -13.84 8.78 1.95
N ALA A 594 -13.32 7.57 1.75
CA ALA A 594 -12.97 7.07 0.42
C ALA A 594 -14.19 7.03 -0.51
N ILE A 595 -15.35 6.57 -0.01
CA ILE A 595 -16.62 6.55 -0.74
C ILE A 595 -17.07 7.97 -1.06
N PHE A 596 -17.05 8.88 -0.08
CA PHE A 596 -17.38 10.28 -0.30
C PHE A 596 -16.51 10.91 -1.40
N LEU A 597 -15.19 10.72 -1.33
CA LEU A 597 -14.27 11.22 -2.36
C LEU A 597 -14.53 10.56 -3.73
N SER A 598 -14.91 9.29 -3.74
CA SER A 598 -15.23 8.56 -4.98
C SER A 598 -16.47 9.12 -5.67
N ILE A 599 -17.53 9.43 -4.92
CA ILE A 599 -18.74 10.07 -5.45
C ILE A 599 -18.40 11.44 -6.01
N GLN A 600 -17.67 12.25 -5.25
CA GLN A 600 -17.27 13.59 -5.68
C GLN A 600 -16.38 13.58 -6.94
N LEU A 601 -15.53 12.54 -7.08
CA LEU A 601 -14.69 12.32 -8.26
C LEU A 601 -15.54 11.94 -9.46
N ALA A 602 -16.48 11.01 -9.29
CA ALA A 602 -17.39 10.53 -10.33
C ALA A 602 -18.28 11.66 -10.87
N GLU A 603 -18.81 12.51 -9.99
CA GLU A 603 -19.62 13.69 -10.34
C GLU A 603 -18.79 14.85 -10.93
N GLY A 604 -17.47 14.73 -11.03
CA GLY A 604 -16.58 15.76 -11.57
C GLY A 604 -16.41 16.99 -10.67
N ARG A 605 -16.86 16.94 -9.41
CA ARG A 605 -16.72 18.04 -8.44
C ARG A 605 -15.28 18.19 -7.91
N ILE A 606 -14.52 17.10 -7.90
CA ILE A 606 -13.09 17.11 -7.58
C ILE A 606 -12.30 16.54 -8.75
N GLN A 607 -11.12 17.10 -9.01
CA GLN A 607 -10.20 16.61 -10.04
C GLN A 607 -9.05 15.85 -9.38
N LEU A 608 -9.17 14.52 -9.31
CA LEU A 608 -8.11 13.62 -8.86
C LEU A 608 -7.70 12.70 -10.00
N ILE A 609 -6.42 12.34 -10.06
CA ILE A 609 -5.89 11.45 -11.10
C ILE A 609 -6.46 10.02 -10.92
N ALA A 610 -6.65 9.58 -9.67
CA ALA A 610 -7.15 8.27 -9.29
C ALA A 610 -6.61 7.13 -10.18
N PRO A 611 -5.27 7.01 -10.33
CA PRO A 611 -4.68 6.17 -11.36
C PRO A 611 -5.04 4.68 -11.19
N GLN A 612 -5.14 4.22 -9.94
CA GLN A 612 -5.55 2.84 -9.64
C GLN A 612 -7.01 2.60 -9.99
N ALA A 613 -7.93 3.49 -9.55
CA ALA A 613 -9.35 3.35 -9.86
C ALA A 613 -9.61 3.33 -11.38
N ASN A 614 -8.94 4.20 -12.13
CA ASN A 614 -9.03 4.18 -13.60
C ASN A 614 -8.50 2.87 -14.20
N ALA A 615 -7.44 2.29 -13.63
CA ALA A 615 -6.92 0.99 -14.05
C ALA A 615 -7.88 -0.16 -13.73
N PHE A 616 -8.47 -0.20 -12.53
CA PHE A 616 -9.50 -1.18 -12.14
C PHE A 616 -10.74 -1.07 -13.06
N ALA A 617 -11.24 0.15 -13.32
CA ALA A 617 -12.37 0.38 -14.22
C ALA A 617 -12.08 -0.08 -15.65
N THR A 618 -10.92 0.30 -16.21
CA THR A 618 -10.50 -0.13 -17.55
C THR A 618 -10.51 -1.65 -17.68
N PHE A 619 -10.03 -2.35 -16.65
CA PHE A 619 -9.90 -3.79 -16.66
C PHE A 619 -11.25 -4.51 -16.55
N SER A 620 -12.13 -4.01 -15.67
CA SER A 620 -13.50 -4.51 -15.57
C SER A 620 -14.23 -4.43 -16.91
N VAL A 621 -14.06 -3.34 -17.67
CA VAL A 621 -14.63 -3.21 -19.02
C VAL A 621 -14.05 -4.26 -19.98
N ILE A 622 -12.73 -4.43 -20.03
CA ILE A 622 -12.09 -5.40 -20.94
C ILE A 622 -12.59 -6.83 -20.69
N PHE A 623 -12.73 -7.23 -19.43
CA PHE A 623 -13.17 -8.58 -19.06
C PHE A 623 -14.67 -8.77 -19.23
N ALA A 624 -15.49 -7.76 -18.92
CA ALA A 624 -16.93 -7.80 -19.15
C ALA A 624 -17.26 -7.95 -20.64
N GLU A 625 -16.50 -7.28 -21.52
CA GLU A 625 -16.69 -7.32 -22.98
C GLU A 625 -16.02 -8.53 -23.66
N GLY A 626 -15.36 -9.41 -22.91
CA GLY A 626 -14.65 -10.57 -23.46
C GLY A 626 -13.51 -10.23 -24.42
N GLN A 627 -12.97 -9.01 -24.35
CA GLN A 627 -11.89 -8.53 -25.22
C GLN A 627 -10.48 -8.82 -24.66
N GLY A 628 -10.41 -9.51 -23.52
CA GLY A 628 -9.19 -10.20 -23.11
C GLY A 628 -9.07 -11.50 -23.88
N ASP A 629 -8.10 -11.61 -24.79
CA ASP A 629 -7.79 -12.89 -25.41
C ASP A 629 -7.29 -13.87 -24.32
N LEU A 630 -8.19 -14.74 -23.85
CA LEU A 630 -7.92 -15.77 -22.86
C LEU A 630 -7.31 -17.04 -23.49
N MET A 631 -7.04 -17.02 -24.81
CA MET A 631 -6.59 -18.16 -25.61
C MET A 631 -5.21 -17.93 -26.26
N LEU A 632 -4.32 -17.18 -25.58
CA LEU A 632 -2.90 -17.08 -25.93
C LEU A 632 -2.02 -18.01 -25.09
#